data_AF-A0AAE9F9N3-F1
#
_entry.id   AF-A0AAE9F9N3-F1
#
_cell.length_a   1.000
_cell.length_b   1.000
_cell.length_c   1.000
_cell.angle_alpha   90.00
_cell.angle_beta   90.00
_cell.angle_gamma   90.00
#
_symmetry.space_group_name_H-M   'P 1'
#
loop_
_entity.id
_entity.type
_entity.pdbx_description
1 polymer ?
#
loop_
_entity_poly.entity_id
_entity_poly.type
_entity_poly.pdbx_seq_one_letter_code
_entity_poly.pdbx_strand_id
1 'polypeptide(L)'
;MNEKLLLRFLTYIIFRFLHLLLLLESDIYALLLRLFDKKNENDEVEIFNIFARHRFDSTDATKESDFLSFHEKTTLFEEICEEGWHIYSITDRYVYFVKIQPITEDNFDKTISIEKCSKLSNFLYQNAEKLARCQLETFQRITRTLSPSREKIVIFHSAPGCGGTTVGKLLQSCDGSKISLLVVGEPPFLTSLSLLYNKFSIEDLRNISKSVIRYSTMHQKSQQTLVFKSRSSSTKIVPFIHSSLPSVQHFFITRKNSNDTISRLLLKTSTELNYSIFRFLLKFGHFLDISWISSWKDLEAETFLRVGPKTDVEFSMSQVFGSILNYRRNRQYFVPDMPYVEDLISDTAIHIRPLLDLCEISDLAIPECIEWKRNQEEQIQQVWDTVDLNPDDVARVGQLVDMLEQDVFFS
;
A
#
# COMPACT_ATOMS: atom_id res chain seq x y z
N MET A 1 -29.52 5.35 -7.85
CA MET A 1 -28.12 5.86 -7.82
C MET A 1 -28.21 7.39 -7.86
N ASN A 2 -27.51 8.11 -6.99
CA ASN A 2 -27.57 9.59 -6.93
C ASN A 2 -27.05 10.19 -8.25
N GLU A 3 -27.72 11.18 -8.83
CA GLU A 3 -27.34 11.79 -10.13
C GLU A 3 -25.90 12.31 -10.12
N LYS A 4 -25.45 12.89 -9.00
CA LYS A 4 -24.06 13.35 -8.81
C LYS A 4 -23.06 12.20 -8.91
N LEU A 5 -23.43 11.03 -8.44
CA LEU A 5 -22.59 9.83 -8.40
C LEU A 5 -22.48 9.19 -9.79
N LEU A 6 -23.57 9.21 -10.57
CA LEU A 6 -23.58 8.81 -11.98
C LEU A 6 -22.68 9.73 -12.83
N LEU A 7 -22.80 11.05 -12.64
CA LEU A 7 -21.97 12.01 -13.37
C LEU A 7 -20.49 11.81 -13.09
N ARG A 8 -20.10 11.65 -11.81
CA ARG A 8 -18.71 11.34 -11.43
C ARG A 8 -18.19 10.08 -12.10
N PHE A 9 -19.01 9.03 -12.16
CA PHE A 9 -18.66 7.78 -12.82
C PHE A 9 -18.46 7.94 -14.33
N LEU A 10 -19.35 8.66 -15.01
CA LEU A 10 -19.23 8.94 -16.44
C LEU A 10 -17.98 9.77 -16.75
N THR A 11 -17.70 10.81 -15.95
CA THR A 11 -16.48 11.62 -16.09
C THR A 11 -15.23 10.77 -15.92
N TYR A 12 -15.23 9.86 -14.95
CA TYR A 12 -14.12 8.93 -14.77
C TYR A 12 -13.93 8.00 -15.98
N ILE A 13 -15.00 7.45 -16.54
CA ILE A 13 -14.92 6.63 -17.76
C ILE A 13 -14.33 7.43 -18.93
N ILE A 14 -14.80 8.66 -19.15
CA ILE A 14 -14.27 9.53 -20.21
C ILE A 14 -12.77 9.77 -19.99
N PHE A 15 -12.35 10.05 -18.75
CA PHE A 15 -10.95 10.20 -18.40
C PHE A 15 -10.13 8.95 -18.74
N ARG A 16 -10.64 7.74 -18.44
CA ARG A 16 -9.97 6.47 -18.76
C ARG A 16 -9.83 6.25 -20.26
N PHE A 17 -10.83 6.61 -21.06
CA PHE A 17 -10.75 6.55 -22.52
C PHE A 17 -9.73 7.54 -23.08
N LEU A 18 -9.69 8.77 -22.56
CA LEU A 18 -8.68 9.76 -22.96
C LEU A 18 -7.27 9.27 -22.62
N HIS A 19 -7.07 8.68 -21.44
CA HIS A 19 -5.80 8.07 -21.06
C HIS A 19 -5.37 7.00 -22.06
N LEU A 20 -6.28 6.09 -22.43
CA LEU A 20 -5.99 5.02 -23.39
C LEU A 20 -5.55 5.58 -24.76
N LEU A 21 -6.21 6.62 -25.24
CA LEU A 21 -5.87 7.26 -26.52
C LEU A 21 -4.46 7.87 -26.49
N LEU A 22 -4.10 8.56 -25.40
CA LEU A 22 -2.77 9.15 -25.22
C LEU A 22 -1.68 8.08 -25.02
N LEU A 23 -1.99 7.02 -24.29
CA LEU A 23 -1.07 5.90 -24.12
C LEU A 23 -0.79 5.21 -25.45
N LEU A 24 -1.83 5.01 -26.27
CA LEU A 24 -1.68 4.44 -27.61
C LEU A 24 -0.80 5.31 -28.50
N GLU A 25 -1.00 6.64 -28.48
CA GLU A 25 -0.14 7.58 -29.20
C GLU A 25 1.32 7.44 -28.74
N SER A 26 1.55 7.45 -27.42
CA SER A 26 2.89 7.32 -26.84
C SER A 26 3.55 6.00 -27.19
N ASP A 27 2.81 4.89 -27.19
CA ASP A 27 3.33 3.56 -27.52
C ASP A 27 3.65 3.45 -29.02
N ILE A 28 2.84 4.06 -29.89
CA ILE A 28 3.14 4.17 -31.34
C ILE A 28 4.42 4.99 -31.54
N TYR A 29 4.55 6.12 -30.86
CA TYR A 29 5.73 6.97 -30.94
C TYR A 29 7.00 6.23 -30.47
N ALA A 30 6.95 5.57 -29.32
CA ALA A 30 8.05 4.76 -28.80
C ALA A 30 8.39 3.60 -29.74
N LEU A 31 7.39 2.93 -30.32
CA LEU A 31 7.61 1.87 -31.32
C LEU A 31 8.32 2.40 -32.56
N LEU A 32 7.89 3.55 -33.09
CA LEU A 32 8.53 4.18 -34.25
C LEU A 32 9.99 4.54 -33.93
N LEU A 33 10.25 5.16 -32.77
CA LEU A 33 11.61 5.45 -32.32
C LEU A 33 12.47 4.18 -32.27
N ARG A 34 11.99 3.09 -31.68
CA ARG A 34 12.75 1.83 -31.62
C ARG A 34 13.00 1.17 -32.97
N LEU A 35 12.09 1.36 -33.94
CA LEU A 35 12.25 0.81 -35.29
C LEU A 35 13.23 1.61 -36.13
N PHE A 36 13.29 2.94 -35.93
CA PHE A 36 14.11 3.84 -36.74
C PHE A 36 15.44 4.23 -36.10
N ASP A 37 15.53 4.24 -34.77
CA ASP A 37 16.73 4.56 -34.01
C ASP A 37 17.37 3.27 -33.47
N LYS A 38 18.49 2.86 -34.06
CA LYS A 38 19.24 1.64 -33.66
C LYS A 38 20.00 1.81 -32.34
N LYS A 39 19.88 2.95 -31.67
CA LYS A 39 20.46 3.26 -30.37
C LYS A 39 19.38 3.12 -29.28
N ASN A 40 18.90 1.92 -29.02
CA ASN A 40 18.25 1.68 -27.72
C ASN A 40 19.38 1.42 -26.74
N GLU A 41 19.73 2.42 -25.94
CA GLU A 41 20.59 2.20 -24.80
C GLU A 41 19.79 1.40 -23.76
N ASN A 42 20.41 0.37 -23.18
CA ASN A 42 19.71 -0.64 -22.38
C ASN A 42 19.02 -0.06 -21.12
N ASP A 43 19.30 1.19 -20.74
CA ASP A 43 18.93 1.81 -19.46
C ASP A 43 17.95 3.01 -19.59
N GLU A 44 17.22 3.10 -20.71
CA GLU A 44 16.31 4.22 -20.98
C GLU A 44 15.08 4.29 -20.05
N VAL A 45 14.77 5.51 -19.64
CA VAL A 45 13.58 5.89 -18.87
C VAL A 45 12.87 7.03 -19.60
N GLU A 46 11.57 6.87 -19.81
CA GLU A 46 10.74 7.89 -20.45
C GLU A 46 10.13 8.80 -19.39
N ILE A 47 10.22 10.11 -19.58
CA ILE A 47 9.70 11.14 -18.68
C ILE A 47 8.50 11.83 -19.35
N PHE A 48 7.44 12.04 -18.56
CA PHE A 48 6.19 12.62 -19.00
C PHE A 48 5.77 13.79 -18.11
N ASN A 49 5.21 14.82 -18.74
CA ASN A 49 4.57 15.93 -18.04
C ASN A 49 3.11 15.60 -17.74
N ILE A 50 2.71 15.75 -16.47
CA ILE A 50 1.33 15.50 -16.01
C ILE A 50 0.50 16.76 -16.21
N PHE A 51 -0.60 16.69 -16.98
CA PHE A 51 -1.49 17.83 -17.21
C PHE A 51 -2.90 17.65 -16.64
N ALA A 52 -3.32 16.42 -16.37
CA ALA A 52 -4.57 16.14 -15.68
C ALA A 52 -4.46 14.89 -14.81
N ARG A 53 -5.28 14.83 -13.75
CA ARG A 53 -5.28 13.73 -12.78
C ARG A 53 -6.71 13.38 -12.40
N HIS A 54 -7.06 12.09 -12.42
CA HIS A 54 -8.34 11.62 -11.92
C HIS A 54 -8.25 10.17 -11.46
N ARG A 55 -8.32 9.98 -10.14
CA ARG A 55 -8.49 8.66 -9.52
C ARG A 55 -9.96 8.36 -9.24
N PHE A 56 -10.35 7.09 -9.33
CA PHE A 56 -11.70 6.63 -9.01
C PHE A 56 -12.06 6.84 -7.53
N ASP A 57 -11.16 6.44 -6.64
CA ASP A 57 -11.33 6.55 -5.19
C ASP A 57 -9.96 6.64 -4.50
N SER A 58 -9.86 7.40 -3.41
CA SER A 58 -8.62 7.60 -2.65
C SER A 58 -8.11 6.34 -1.93
N THR A 59 -8.92 5.29 -1.88
CA THR A 59 -8.57 3.99 -1.29
C THR A 59 -8.29 2.94 -2.36
N ASP A 60 -8.39 3.26 -3.65
CA ASP A 60 -7.99 2.33 -4.70
C ASP A 60 -6.46 2.19 -4.77
N ALA A 61 -5.97 1.15 -5.43
CA ALA A 61 -4.56 1.04 -5.76
C ALA A 61 -4.18 2.13 -6.76
N THR A 62 -2.95 2.64 -6.63
CA THR A 62 -2.35 3.56 -7.58
C THR A 62 -2.21 2.90 -8.94
N LYS A 63 -2.50 3.65 -10.01
CA LYS A 63 -2.38 3.18 -11.40
C LYS A 63 -1.73 4.25 -12.26
N GLU A 64 -0.96 3.85 -13.26
CA GLU A 64 -0.45 4.74 -14.32
C GLU A 64 -1.57 5.58 -14.96
N SER A 65 -2.75 5.00 -15.03
CA SER A 65 -3.98 5.57 -15.57
C SER A 65 -4.69 6.55 -14.63
N ASP A 66 -4.08 6.91 -13.50
CA ASP A 66 -4.51 8.03 -12.66
C ASP A 66 -4.13 9.39 -13.28
N PHE A 67 -3.23 9.40 -14.26
CA PHE A 67 -2.69 10.61 -14.89
C PHE A 67 -2.98 10.65 -16.39
N LEU A 68 -3.27 11.84 -16.92
CA LEU A 68 -3.05 12.14 -18.33
C LEU A 68 -1.73 12.89 -18.44
N SER A 69 -0.85 12.39 -19.30
CA SER A 69 0.50 12.89 -19.44
C SER A 69 0.97 12.84 -20.89
N PHE A 70 1.82 13.78 -21.29
CA PHE A 70 2.48 13.79 -22.59
C PHE A 70 3.96 13.48 -22.44
N HIS A 71 4.52 12.75 -23.40
CA HIS A 71 5.96 12.46 -23.43
C HIS A 71 6.76 13.75 -23.51
N GLU A 72 7.72 13.92 -22.60
CA GLU A 72 8.62 15.08 -22.55
C GLU A 72 9.98 14.72 -23.15
N LYS A 73 10.65 13.70 -22.57
CA LYS A 73 12.00 13.29 -22.97
C LYS A 73 12.29 11.85 -22.55
N THR A 74 13.29 11.24 -23.18
CA THR A 74 13.94 10.03 -22.70
C THR A 74 15.22 10.41 -21.95
N THR A 75 15.52 9.70 -20.86
CA THR A 75 16.70 9.90 -20.02
C THR A 75 17.27 8.55 -19.55
N LEU A 76 18.35 8.59 -18.78
CA LEU A 76 18.93 7.42 -18.15
C LEU A 76 18.34 7.16 -16.76
N PHE A 77 18.46 5.92 -16.28
CA PHE A 77 17.94 5.50 -14.98
C PHE A 77 18.52 6.30 -13.80
N GLU A 78 19.73 6.83 -13.93
CA GLU A 78 20.36 7.67 -12.89
C GLU A 78 19.53 8.91 -12.55
N GLU A 79 18.78 9.50 -13.51
CA GLU A 79 17.94 10.68 -13.24
C GLU A 79 16.78 10.35 -12.29
N ILE A 80 16.23 9.13 -12.36
CA ILE A 80 15.19 8.69 -11.42
C ILE A 80 15.79 8.13 -10.13
N CYS A 81 17.11 7.98 -10.04
CA CYS A 81 17.79 7.68 -8.77
C CYS A 81 18.04 8.94 -7.93
N GLU A 82 17.68 10.13 -8.43
CA GLU A 82 17.71 11.36 -7.63
C GLU A 82 16.60 11.36 -6.56
N GLU A 83 16.83 12.10 -5.47
CA GLU A 83 15.83 12.26 -4.42
C GLU A 83 14.52 12.88 -4.96
N GLY A 84 13.39 12.39 -4.45
CA GLY A 84 12.04 12.84 -4.83
C GLY A 84 11.35 11.99 -5.90
N TRP A 85 12.02 10.99 -6.46
CA TRP A 85 11.38 10.00 -7.33
C TRP A 85 10.89 8.78 -6.54
N HIS A 86 9.58 8.52 -6.58
CA HIS A 86 8.96 7.42 -5.85
C HIS A 86 8.26 6.44 -6.79
N ILE A 87 8.39 5.15 -6.53
CA ILE A 87 7.60 4.12 -7.22
C ILE A 87 6.12 4.37 -6.92
N TYR A 88 5.36 4.59 -7.98
CA TYR A 88 3.94 4.90 -7.92
C TYR A 88 3.08 3.70 -8.28
N SER A 89 3.43 2.96 -9.34
CA SER A 89 2.74 1.74 -9.75
C SER A 89 3.70 0.78 -10.43
N ILE A 90 3.36 -0.51 -10.42
CA ILE A 90 4.11 -1.57 -11.09
C ILE A 90 3.11 -2.43 -11.86
N THR A 91 3.34 -2.58 -13.16
CA THR A 91 2.57 -3.46 -14.04
C THR A 91 3.38 -4.69 -14.40
N ASP A 92 2.82 -5.55 -15.26
CA ASP A 92 3.52 -6.69 -15.83
C ASP A 92 4.67 -6.30 -16.78
N ARG A 93 4.69 -5.05 -17.25
CA ARG A 93 5.66 -4.57 -18.25
C ARG A 93 6.52 -3.40 -17.79
N TYR A 94 5.97 -2.54 -16.94
CA TYR A 94 6.59 -1.25 -16.61
C TYR A 94 6.56 -0.97 -15.11
N VAL A 95 7.56 -0.21 -14.67
CA VAL A 95 7.57 0.47 -13.38
C VAL A 95 7.32 1.95 -13.63
N TYR A 96 6.35 2.51 -12.93
CA TYR A 96 5.99 3.91 -13.00
C TYR A 96 6.45 4.63 -11.75
N PHE A 97 7.12 5.76 -11.94
CA PHE A 97 7.62 6.61 -10.86
C PHE A 97 6.96 7.98 -10.96
N VAL A 98 6.78 8.64 -9.83
CA VAL A 98 6.38 10.05 -9.82
C VAL A 98 7.47 10.88 -9.16
N LYS A 99 7.79 12.02 -9.77
CA LYS A 99 8.61 13.05 -9.15
C LYS A 99 7.71 13.91 -8.30
N ILE A 100 7.99 14.00 -7.02
CA ILE A 100 7.48 15.09 -6.20
C ILE A 100 8.56 16.17 -6.14
N GLN A 101 8.14 17.43 -6.05
CA GLN A 101 9.06 18.54 -5.84
C GLN A 101 9.97 18.19 -4.64
N PRO A 102 11.30 18.35 -4.73
CA PRO A 102 12.18 18.10 -3.61
C PRO A 102 11.73 19.00 -2.48
N ILE A 103 11.11 18.37 -1.50
CA ILE A 103 10.77 19.05 -0.28
C ILE A 103 12.11 19.39 0.35
N THR A 104 12.40 20.70 0.54
CA THR A 104 13.67 21.24 1.02
C THR A 104 14.29 20.40 2.15
N GLU A 105 15.61 20.43 2.36
CA GLU A 105 16.34 19.65 3.39
C GLU A 105 15.67 19.69 4.79
N ASP A 106 14.92 20.75 5.08
CA ASP A 106 14.12 20.87 6.30
C ASP A 106 12.84 20.01 6.39
N ASN A 107 12.33 19.41 5.30
CA ASN A 107 10.94 18.95 5.24
C ASN A 107 10.69 17.57 4.57
N PHE A 108 11.67 16.89 3.94
CA PHE A 108 11.42 15.59 3.26
C PHE A 108 10.85 14.54 4.22
N ASP A 109 11.55 14.27 5.32
CA ASP A 109 11.08 13.39 6.40
C ASP A 109 9.83 13.96 7.08
N LYS A 110 9.68 15.29 7.11
CA LYS A 110 8.49 15.95 7.65
C LYS A 110 7.26 15.79 6.76
N THR A 111 7.35 15.25 5.54
CA THR A 111 6.20 15.19 4.63
C THR A 111 5.76 13.75 4.30
N ILE A 112 6.70 12.82 4.11
CA ILE A 112 6.36 11.42 3.80
C ILE A 112 6.15 10.55 5.05
N SER A 113 6.52 11.05 6.23
CA SER A 113 6.26 10.40 7.51
C SER A 113 4.76 10.16 7.73
N ILE A 114 4.43 9.03 8.33
CA ILE A 114 3.06 8.61 8.67
C ILE A 114 2.30 9.63 9.55
N GLU A 115 3.03 10.48 10.27
CA GLU A 115 2.47 11.56 11.08
C GLU A 115 1.73 12.58 10.20
N LYS A 116 2.33 12.98 9.07
CA LYS A 116 1.74 13.93 8.12
C LYS A 116 0.99 13.23 6.99
N CYS A 117 1.49 12.08 6.55
CA CYS A 117 0.96 11.32 5.44
C CYS A 117 0.69 9.86 5.82
N SER A 118 -0.53 9.57 6.26
CA SER A 118 -0.93 8.18 6.56
C SER A 118 -1.03 7.27 5.34
N LYS A 119 -1.21 7.86 4.14
CA LYS A 119 -1.38 7.16 2.86
C LYS A 119 -0.50 7.81 1.79
N LEU A 120 0.73 7.32 1.64
CA LEU A 120 1.70 7.85 0.67
C LEU A 120 1.16 7.82 -0.76
N SER A 121 0.36 6.82 -1.11
CA SER A 121 -0.34 6.73 -2.40
C SER A 121 -1.20 7.94 -2.76
N ASN A 122 -1.84 8.59 -1.79
CA ASN A 122 -2.66 9.78 -2.01
C ASN A 122 -1.80 11.03 -2.08
N PHE A 123 -0.78 11.10 -1.23
CA PHE A 123 0.16 12.22 -1.25
C PHE A 123 0.93 12.28 -2.57
N LEU A 124 1.44 11.15 -3.04
CA LEU A 124 2.12 11.07 -4.33
C LEU A 124 1.18 11.45 -5.48
N TYR A 125 -0.07 10.99 -5.49
CA TYR A 125 -1.06 11.39 -6.50
C TYR A 125 -1.30 12.92 -6.51
N GLN A 126 -1.41 13.53 -5.33
CA GLN A 126 -1.67 14.96 -5.18
C GLN A 126 -0.45 15.83 -5.51
N ASN A 127 0.77 15.33 -5.31
CA ASN A 127 2.00 16.13 -5.44
C ASN A 127 2.90 15.71 -6.62
N ALA A 128 2.50 14.73 -7.43
CA ALA A 128 3.27 14.27 -8.59
C ALA A 128 3.42 15.37 -9.66
N GLU A 129 4.62 15.85 -9.91
CA GLU A 129 4.92 16.85 -10.94
C GLU A 129 5.15 16.21 -12.31
N LYS A 130 5.91 15.11 -12.29
CA LYS A 130 6.27 14.34 -13.48
C LYS A 130 6.00 12.87 -13.24
N LEU A 131 5.75 12.16 -14.33
CA LEU A 131 5.65 10.70 -14.37
C LEU A 131 6.86 10.18 -15.13
N ALA A 132 7.48 9.10 -14.65
CA ALA A 132 8.49 8.36 -15.38
C ALA A 132 8.04 6.92 -15.60
N ARG A 133 8.45 6.34 -16.72
CA ARG A 133 8.17 4.95 -17.11
C ARG A 133 9.48 4.27 -17.46
N CYS A 134 9.74 3.13 -16.82
CA CYS A 134 10.86 2.25 -17.14
C CYS A 134 10.35 0.83 -17.39
N GLN A 135 10.97 0.08 -18.30
CA GLN A 135 10.67 -1.34 -18.47
C GLN A 135 11.01 -2.13 -17.20
N LEU A 136 10.16 -3.09 -16.85
CA LEU A 136 10.31 -3.89 -15.65
C LEU A 136 11.63 -4.68 -15.63
N GLU A 137 12.00 -5.27 -16.77
CA GLU A 137 13.26 -6.02 -16.93
C GLU A 137 14.48 -5.11 -16.75
N THR A 138 14.45 -3.92 -17.35
CA THR A 138 15.48 -2.89 -17.19
C THR A 138 15.59 -2.46 -15.72
N PHE A 139 14.47 -2.14 -15.07
CA PHE A 139 14.43 -1.81 -13.65
C PHE A 139 15.06 -2.92 -12.79
N GLN A 140 14.69 -4.18 -12.99
CA GLN A 140 15.26 -5.31 -12.25
C GLN A 140 16.76 -5.49 -12.52
N ARG A 141 17.21 -5.29 -13.78
CA ARG A 141 18.63 -5.38 -14.12
C ARG A 141 19.45 -4.28 -13.45
N ILE A 142 18.98 -3.03 -13.47
CA ILE A 142 19.72 -1.89 -12.90
C ILE A 142 19.69 -1.93 -11.36
N THR A 143 18.54 -2.20 -10.75
CA THR A 143 18.46 -2.29 -9.28
C THR A 143 19.26 -3.46 -8.68
N ARG A 144 19.70 -4.42 -9.50
CA ARG A 144 20.67 -5.44 -9.06
C ARG A 144 22.03 -4.85 -8.73
N THR A 145 22.46 -3.79 -9.42
CA THR A 145 23.75 -3.11 -9.24
C THR A 145 23.72 -2.05 -8.14
N LEU A 146 22.52 -1.56 -7.77
CA LEU A 146 22.37 -0.68 -6.61
C LEU A 146 22.86 -1.36 -5.33
N SER A 147 23.53 -0.57 -4.47
CA SER A 147 23.99 -1.04 -3.18
C SER A 147 22.80 -1.57 -2.36
N PRO A 148 22.90 -2.75 -1.72
CA PRO A 148 21.86 -3.20 -0.82
C PRO A 148 21.74 -2.23 0.36
N SER A 149 20.52 -2.02 0.87
CA SER A 149 20.37 -1.34 2.15
C SER A 149 21.11 -2.13 3.22
N ARG A 150 21.96 -1.42 3.96
CA ARG A 150 22.73 -1.96 5.08
C ARG A 150 22.01 -1.74 6.41
N GLU A 151 20.97 -0.93 6.38
CA GLU A 151 20.28 -0.43 7.55
C GLU A 151 18.99 -1.21 7.80
N LYS A 152 18.43 -1.04 8.99
CA LYS A 152 17.27 -1.81 9.43
C LYS A 152 16.02 -1.45 8.63
N ILE A 153 15.34 -2.45 8.08
CA ILE A 153 14.07 -2.30 7.39
C ILE A 153 13.04 -3.20 8.07
N VAL A 154 11.91 -2.59 8.45
CA VAL A 154 10.78 -3.30 9.05
C VAL A 154 9.53 -3.03 8.23
N ILE A 155 8.72 -4.05 7.97
CA ILE A 155 7.42 -3.90 7.33
C ILE A 155 6.32 -4.23 8.34
N PHE A 156 5.52 -3.21 8.65
CA PHE A 156 4.40 -3.27 9.56
C PHE A 156 3.12 -3.62 8.79
N HIS A 157 2.54 -4.78 9.06
CA HIS A 157 1.27 -5.24 8.50
C HIS A 157 0.12 -5.13 9.50
N SER A 158 -1.09 -4.91 9.02
CA SER A 158 -2.25 -4.80 9.89
C SER A 158 -3.56 -5.11 9.17
N ALA A 159 -4.54 -5.64 9.88
CA ALA A 159 -5.91 -5.74 9.37
C ALA A 159 -6.49 -4.33 9.08
N PRO A 160 -7.33 -4.16 8.04
CA PRO A 160 -7.97 -2.87 7.77
C PRO A 160 -8.93 -2.51 8.90
N GLY A 161 -8.95 -1.25 9.33
CA GLY A 161 -9.84 -0.80 10.41
C GLY A 161 -9.39 -1.17 11.83
N CYS A 162 -8.26 -1.85 12.02
CA CYS A 162 -7.82 -2.28 13.36
C CYS A 162 -7.12 -1.18 14.19
N GLY A 163 -6.79 -0.02 13.60
CA GLY A 163 -5.96 1.01 14.25
C GLY A 163 -4.50 1.01 13.83
N GLY A 164 -4.12 0.27 12.78
CA GLY A 164 -2.71 0.18 12.34
C GLY A 164 -2.06 1.55 12.06
N THR A 165 -2.78 2.50 11.47
CA THR A 165 -2.25 3.87 11.28
C THR A 165 -1.96 4.56 12.62
N THR A 166 -2.81 4.37 13.63
CA THR A 166 -2.62 4.92 14.98
C THR A 166 -1.37 4.35 15.62
N VAL A 167 -1.15 3.04 15.50
CA VAL A 167 0.08 2.41 15.99
C VAL A 167 1.32 2.92 15.25
N GLY A 168 1.23 3.10 13.93
CA GLY A 168 2.35 3.63 13.16
C GLY A 168 2.69 5.09 13.53
N LYS A 169 1.69 5.91 13.83
CA LYS A 169 1.91 7.27 14.36
C LYS A 169 2.49 7.26 15.78
N LEU A 170 2.02 6.37 16.64
CA LEU A 170 2.58 6.15 17.98
C LEU A 170 4.07 5.76 17.87
N LEU A 171 4.40 4.81 16.99
CA LEU A 171 5.78 4.39 16.76
C LEU A 171 6.63 5.56 16.23
N GLN A 172 6.10 6.34 15.28
CA GLN A 172 6.80 7.53 14.79
C GLN A 172 7.04 8.58 15.87
N SER A 173 6.15 8.71 16.87
CA SER A 173 6.32 9.70 17.96
C SER A 173 7.53 9.44 18.84
N CYS A 174 8.05 8.21 18.83
CA CYS A 174 9.21 7.82 19.61
C CYS A 174 10.53 8.38 19.00
N ASP A 175 10.49 8.95 17.79
CA ASP A 175 11.54 9.82 17.23
C ASP A 175 10.93 10.97 16.42
N GLY A 176 10.74 12.12 17.07
CA GLY A 176 10.23 13.33 16.41
C GLY A 176 11.19 13.92 15.36
N SER A 177 12.50 13.67 15.50
CA SER A 177 13.54 14.16 14.58
C SER A 177 13.55 13.38 13.25
N LYS A 178 13.05 12.13 13.29
CA LYS A 178 12.98 11.19 12.17
C LYS A 178 14.36 10.75 11.66
N ILE A 179 15.41 11.04 12.41
CA ILE A 179 16.81 10.73 12.07
C ILE A 179 17.08 9.24 12.30
N SER A 180 16.62 8.70 13.42
CA SER A 180 16.83 7.30 13.81
C SER A 180 15.67 6.41 13.39
N LEU A 181 14.46 6.96 13.27
CA LEU A 181 13.27 6.22 12.87
C LEU A 181 12.38 7.01 11.91
N LEU A 182 12.14 6.44 10.74
CA LEU A 182 11.15 6.95 9.79
C LEU A 182 10.07 5.89 9.53
N VAL A 183 8.83 6.22 9.86
CA VAL A 183 7.66 5.39 9.56
C VAL A 183 6.94 5.97 8.36
N VAL A 184 6.83 5.19 7.28
CA VAL A 184 6.19 5.58 6.01
C VAL A 184 4.85 4.86 5.87
N GLY A 185 3.78 5.62 5.67
CA GLY A 185 2.41 5.10 5.58
C GLY A 185 2.01 4.61 4.19
N GLU A 186 1.64 3.34 4.05
CA GLU A 186 1.06 2.71 2.85
C GLU A 186 1.78 3.05 1.54
N PRO A 187 3.08 2.70 1.41
CA PRO A 187 3.80 2.98 0.18
C PRO A 187 3.19 2.20 -1.01
N PRO A 188 3.01 2.85 -2.18
CA PRO A 188 2.32 2.23 -3.32
C PRO A 188 2.93 0.93 -3.79
N PHE A 189 4.25 0.83 -3.76
CA PHE A 189 4.97 -0.31 -4.28
C PHE A 189 4.58 -1.64 -3.61
N LEU A 190 4.28 -1.65 -2.31
CA LEU A 190 3.80 -2.85 -1.61
C LEU A 190 2.42 -3.27 -2.13
N THR A 191 1.56 -2.29 -2.41
CA THR A 191 0.23 -2.56 -2.98
C THR A 191 0.35 -3.09 -4.40
N SER A 192 1.23 -2.53 -5.23
CA SER A 192 1.48 -3.02 -6.59
C SER A 192 2.01 -4.46 -6.59
N LEU A 193 2.97 -4.80 -5.72
CA LEU A 193 3.44 -6.18 -5.54
C LEU A 193 2.28 -7.14 -5.18
N SER A 194 1.34 -6.67 -4.35
CA SER A 194 0.16 -7.45 -3.94
C SER A 194 -0.82 -7.73 -5.08
N LEU A 195 -0.87 -6.86 -6.09
CA LEU A 195 -1.66 -7.05 -7.31
C LEU A 195 -0.97 -7.98 -8.32
N LEU A 196 0.36 -8.01 -8.32
CA LEU A 196 1.14 -8.92 -9.16
C LEU A 196 1.16 -10.36 -8.61
N TYR A 197 0.79 -10.56 -7.34
CA TYR A 197 0.80 -11.88 -6.67
C TYR A 197 0.13 -13.00 -7.48
N ASN A 198 -1.02 -12.72 -8.13
CA ASN A 198 -1.75 -13.73 -8.93
C ASN A 198 -1.32 -13.77 -10.41
N LYS A 199 -0.41 -12.88 -10.84
CA LYS A 199 -0.01 -12.72 -12.25
C LYS A 199 1.40 -13.24 -12.51
N PHE A 200 2.26 -13.18 -11.50
CA PHE A 200 3.68 -13.46 -11.64
C PHE A 200 4.05 -14.82 -11.07
N SER A 201 5.13 -15.41 -11.58
CA SER A 201 5.72 -16.58 -10.95
C SER A 201 6.32 -16.23 -9.58
N ILE A 202 6.54 -17.25 -8.73
CA ILE A 202 7.18 -17.07 -7.42
C ILE A 202 8.55 -16.41 -7.56
N GLU A 203 9.32 -16.80 -8.57
CA GLU A 203 10.66 -16.27 -8.80
C GLU A 203 10.63 -14.83 -9.30
N ASP A 204 9.68 -14.49 -10.17
CA ASP A 204 9.49 -13.11 -10.62
C ASP A 204 9.10 -12.21 -9.45
N LEU A 205 8.18 -12.67 -8.58
CA LEU A 205 7.75 -11.96 -7.37
C LEU A 205 8.92 -11.71 -6.40
N ARG A 206 9.81 -12.70 -6.22
CA ARG A 206 11.02 -12.52 -5.40
C ARG A 206 11.96 -11.48 -6.00
N ASN A 207 12.22 -11.58 -7.30
CA ASN A 207 13.13 -10.68 -8.00
C ASN A 207 12.61 -9.24 -8.00
N ILE A 208 11.33 -9.03 -8.27
CA ILE A 208 10.73 -7.69 -8.23
C ILE A 208 10.64 -7.15 -6.79
N SER A 209 10.29 -7.97 -5.80
CA SER A 209 10.27 -7.54 -4.39
C SER A 209 11.63 -7.02 -3.93
N LYS A 210 12.69 -7.75 -4.29
CA LYS A 210 14.08 -7.35 -4.01
C LYS A 210 14.44 -6.01 -4.66
N SER A 211 14.08 -5.86 -5.93
CA SER A 211 14.38 -4.67 -6.74
C SER A 211 13.65 -3.42 -6.20
N VAL A 212 12.37 -3.58 -5.88
CA VAL A 212 11.50 -2.54 -5.35
C VAL A 212 11.96 -2.05 -3.97
N ILE A 213 12.30 -2.98 -3.06
CA ILE A 213 12.77 -2.62 -1.71
C ILE A 213 14.13 -1.91 -1.80
N ARG A 214 15.06 -2.39 -2.63
CA ARG A 214 16.35 -1.72 -2.85
C ARG A 214 16.19 -0.30 -3.35
N TYR A 215 15.39 -0.09 -4.40
CA TYR A 215 15.12 1.25 -4.90
C TYR A 215 14.47 2.13 -3.81
N SER A 216 13.47 1.61 -3.11
CA SER A 216 12.72 2.38 -2.11
C SER A 216 13.53 2.70 -0.85
N THR A 217 14.71 2.10 -0.68
CA THR A 217 15.61 2.29 0.47
C THR A 217 16.97 2.87 0.07
N MET A 218 17.17 3.25 -1.20
CA MET A 218 18.46 3.72 -1.69
C MET A 218 18.92 5.04 -1.03
N HIS A 219 17.97 5.85 -0.55
CA HIS A 219 18.21 7.11 0.17
C HIS A 219 18.05 6.99 1.69
N GLN A 220 18.01 5.77 2.23
CA GLN A 220 17.95 5.56 3.66
C GLN A 220 19.21 6.12 4.33
N LYS A 221 19.04 6.92 5.39
CA LYS A 221 20.16 7.51 6.12
C LYS A 221 20.89 6.44 6.94
N SER A 222 22.18 6.66 7.22
CA SER A 222 22.92 5.71 8.05
C SER A 222 22.36 5.69 9.48
N GLN A 223 22.29 4.50 10.08
CA GLN A 223 21.69 4.24 11.40
C GLN A 223 20.18 4.57 11.52
N GLN A 224 19.50 4.82 10.40
CA GLN A 224 18.06 5.06 10.39
C GLN A 224 17.32 3.74 10.20
N THR A 225 16.40 3.41 11.10
CA THR A 225 15.42 2.35 10.89
C THR A 225 14.27 2.86 10.02
N LEU A 226 13.99 2.17 8.92
CA LEU A 226 12.87 2.49 8.03
C LEU A 226 11.73 1.49 8.24
N VAL A 227 10.56 2.00 8.64
CA VAL A 227 9.36 1.20 8.86
C VAL A 227 8.33 1.49 7.78
N PHE A 228 8.01 0.52 6.95
CA PHE A 228 6.91 0.63 5.98
C PHE A 228 5.62 0.06 6.58
N LYS A 229 4.67 0.93 6.91
CA LYS A 229 3.31 0.48 7.24
C LYS A 229 2.62 0.08 5.94
N SER A 230 2.35 -1.20 5.78
CA SER A 230 1.75 -1.75 4.57
C SER A 230 0.23 -1.56 4.54
N ARG A 231 -0.35 -1.67 3.36
CA ARG A 231 -1.79 -1.88 3.21
C ARG A 231 -2.12 -3.32 3.60
N SER A 232 -3.32 -3.57 4.13
CA SER A 232 -3.73 -4.91 4.60
C SER A 232 -3.51 -6.03 3.59
N SER A 233 -3.79 -5.76 2.31
CA SER A 233 -3.60 -6.71 1.20
C SER A 233 -2.15 -7.10 0.94
N SER A 234 -1.19 -6.32 1.43
CA SER A 234 0.25 -6.62 1.32
C SER A 234 0.75 -7.67 2.29
N THR A 235 -0.11 -8.23 3.14
CA THR A 235 0.26 -9.37 3.97
C THR A 235 0.61 -10.61 3.13
N LYS A 236 0.00 -10.76 1.94
CA LYS A 236 0.23 -11.91 1.05
C LYS A 236 1.64 -11.96 0.43
N ILE A 237 2.33 -10.82 0.34
CA ILE A 237 3.65 -10.74 -0.31
C ILE A 237 4.83 -11.02 0.63
N VAL A 238 4.55 -11.20 1.94
CA VAL A 238 5.58 -11.45 2.96
C VAL A 238 6.53 -12.61 2.60
N PRO A 239 6.06 -13.79 2.13
CA PRO A 239 6.96 -14.90 1.82
C PRO A 239 8.00 -14.59 0.72
N PHE A 240 7.63 -13.77 -0.27
CA PHE A 240 8.52 -13.40 -1.38
C PHE A 240 9.54 -12.35 -0.95
N ILE A 241 9.12 -11.40 -0.11
CA ILE A 241 10.03 -10.43 0.49
C ILE A 241 11.02 -11.17 1.40
N HIS A 242 10.54 -11.99 2.33
CA HIS A 242 11.39 -12.70 3.28
C HIS A 242 12.39 -13.64 2.59
N SER A 243 11.95 -14.39 1.57
CA SER A 243 12.86 -15.28 0.82
C SER A 243 13.91 -14.54 -0.02
N SER A 244 13.63 -13.32 -0.47
CA SER A 244 14.58 -12.53 -1.28
C SER A 244 15.45 -11.57 -0.46
N LEU A 245 14.96 -11.16 0.70
CA LEU A 245 15.55 -10.19 1.63
C LEU A 245 15.25 -10.61 3.09
N PRO A 246 15.92 -11.66 3.62
CA PRO A 246 15.64 -12.19 4.95
C PRO A 246 16.00 -11.21 6.09
N SER A 247 16.77 -10.16 5.80
CA SER A 247 17.05 -9.07 6.74
C SER A 247 15.86 -8.15 7.00
N VAL A 248 14.85 -8.15 6.12
CA VAL A 248 13.63 -7.38 6.30
C VAL A 248 12.76 -8.11 7.32
N GLN A 249 12.46 -7.45 8.43
CA GLN A 249 11.60 -8.01 9.47
C GLN A 249 10.15 -7.61 9.25
N HIS A 250 9.23 -8.52 9.57
CA HIS A 250 7.80 -8.32 9.39
C HIS A 250 7.09 -8.48 10.72
N PHE A 251 6.19 -7.57 11.06
CA PHE A 251 5.31 -7.74 12.21
C PHE A 251 3.87 -7.45 11.82
N PHE A 252 2.94 -8.05 12.53
CA PHE A 252 1.51 -7.93 12.26
C PHE A 252 0.79 -7.46 13.52
N ILE A 253 -0.03 -6.43 13.40
CA ILE A 253 -0.88 -5.95 14.50
C ILE A 253 -2.35 -6.05 14.09
N THR A 254 -3.18 -6.47 15.05
CA THR A 254 -4.62 -6.54 14.90
C THR A 254 -5.31 -6.22 16.22
N ARG A 255 -6.64 -6.15 16.18
CA ARG A 255 -7.49 -6.14 17.37
C ARG A 255 -7.73 -7.54 17.88
N LYS A 256 -8.06 -7.66 19.17
CA LYS A 256 -8.47 -8.93 19.81
C LYS A 256 -9.73 -9.51 19.18
N ASN A 257 -10.69 -8.64 18.85
CA ASN A 257 -11.99 -9.02 18.31
C ASN A 257 -12.10 -8.66 16.82
N SER A 258 -12.31 -9.67 15.98
CA SER A 258 -12.51 -9.51 14.54
C SER A 258 -13.84 -8.83 14.20
N ASN A 259 -14.89 -9.01 15.02
CA ASN A 259 -16.16 -8.31 14.85
C ASN A 259 -15.95 -6.79 14.91
N ASP A 260 -15.25 -6.31 15.93
CA ASP A 260 -15.00 -4.87 16.09
C ASP A 260 -14.17 -4.30 14.93
N THR A 261 -13.27 -5.10 14.37
CA THR A 261 -12.47 -4.72 13.19
C THR A 261 -13.36 -4.57 11.94
N ILE A 262 -14.27 -5.51 11.73
CA ILE A 262 -15.24 -5.50 10.62
C ILE A 262 -16.21 -4.33 10.79
N SER A 263 -16.79 -4.15 11.99
CA SER A 263 -17.65 -3.03 12.32
C SER A 263 -16.96 -1.69 12.10
N ARG A 264 -15.70 -1.53 12.54
CA ARG A 264 -14.96 -0.29 12.34
C ARG A 264 -14.74 0.00 10.86
N LEU A 265 -14.39 -1.03 10.08
CA LEU A 265 -14.22 -0.92 8.64
C LEU A 265 -15.54 -0.56 7.96
N LEU A 266 -16.66 -1.16 8.36
CA LEU A 266 -17.98 -0.84 7.84
C LEU A 266 -18.35 0.62 8.10
N LEU A 267 -18.11 1.12 9.32
CA LEU A 267 -18.30 2.53 9.65
C LEU A 267 -17.46 3.42 8.72
N LYS A 268 -16.17 3.14 8.58
CA LYS A 268 -15.26 3.93 7.74
C LYS A 268 -15.64 3.89 6.26
N THR A 269 -16.04 2.72 5.78
CA THR A 269 -16.36 2.50 4.36
C THR A 269 -17.65 3.21 3.97
N SER A 270 -18.64 3.25 4.87
CA SER A 270 -19.90 3.97 4.63
C SER A 270 -19.74 5.50 4.53
N THR A 271 -18.70 6.08 5.13
CA THR A 271 -18.45 7.53 5.12
C THR A 271 -17.46 7.99 4.05
N GLU A 272 -16.44 7.17 3.71
CA GLU A 272 -15.32 7.60 2.88
C GLU A 272 -15.37 7.10 1.43
N LEU A 273 -16.03 5.97 1.15
CA LEU A 273 -15.95 5.32 -0.17
C LEU A 273 -17.10 5.74 -1.08
N ASN A 274 -16.81 5.78 -2.39
CA ASN A 274 -17.85 5.66 -3.43
C ASN A 274 -18.43 4.23 -3.49
N TYR A 275 -18.68 3.61 -2.34
CA TYR A 275 -19.08 2.22 -2.22
C TYR A 275 -20.41 1.94 -2.94
N SER A 276 -21.31 2.91 -3.04
CA SER A 276 -22.52 2.78 -3.87
C SER A 276 -22.22 2.51 -5.35
N ILE A 277 -21.18 3.13 -5.93
CA ILE A 277 -20.74 2.84 -7.31
C ILE A 277 -20.10 1.45 -7.34
N PHE A 278 -19.25 1.15 -6.38
CA PHE A 278 -18.56 -0.14 -6.37
C PHE A 278 -19.53 -1.31 -6.18
N ARG A 279 -20.52 -1.22 -5.28
CA ARG A 279 -21.59 -2.19 -5.13
C ARG A 279 -22.39 -2.36 -6.43
N PHE A 280 -22.65 -1.28 -7.15
CA PHE A 280 -23.22 -1.35 -8.49
C PHE A 280 -22.29 -2.14 -9.41
N LEU A 281 -21.01 -1.76 -9.50
CA LEU A 281 -20.01 -2.47 -10.30
C LEU A 281 -19.86 -3.94 -9.92
N LEU A 282 -19.97 -4.31 -8.65
CA LEU A 282 -19.92 -5.71 -8.20
C LEU A 282 -21.11 -6.51 -8.72
N LYS A 283 -22.33 -5.95 -8.70
CA LYS A 283 -23.51 -6.59 -9.27
C LYS A 283 -23.39 -6.80 -10.79
N PHE A 284 -22.76 -5.84 -11.48
CA PHE A 284 -22.52 -5.91 -12.93
C PHE A 284 -21.24 -6.64 -13.32
N GLY A 285 -20.30 -6.84 -12.39
CA GLY A 285 -18.96 -7.39 -12.61
C GLY A 285 -18.93 -8.89 -12.91
N HIS A 286 -20.08 -9.55 -12.89
CA HIS A 286 -20.23 -10.88 -13.49
C HIS A 286 -20.21 -10.83 -15.03
N PHE A 287 -20.49 -9.67 -15.64
CA PHE A 287 -20.58 -9.50 -17.09
C PHE A 287 -19.44 -8.65 -17.69
N LEU A 288 -18.72 -7.91 -16.85
CA LEU A 288 -17.65 -6.99 -17.28
C LEU A 288 -16.45 -7.08 -16.33
N ASP A 289 -15.24 -7.03 -16.89
CA ASP A 289 -14.02 -6.93 -16.10
C ASP A 289 -13.92 -5.56 -15.41
N ILE A 290 -14.21 -5.54 -14.11
CA ILE A 290 -14.18 -4.33 -13.29
C ILE A 290 -12.76 -3.88 -12.92
N SER A 291 -11.73 -4.69 -13.20
CA SER A 291 -10.32 -4.36 -12.91
C SER A 291 -9.86 -3.09 -13.63
N TRP A 292 -10.47 -2.80 -14.79
CA TRP A 292 -10.26 -1.58 -15.56
C TRP A 292 -10.74 -0.32 -14.82
N ILE A 293 -11.74 -0.46 -13.94
CA ILE A 293 -12.28 0.64 -13.14
C ILE A 293 -11.60 0.70 -11.78
N SER A 294 -11.56 -0.42 -11.05
CA SER A 294 -11.04 -0.48 -9.69
C SER A 294 -10.33 -1.79 -9.36
N SER A 295 -9.31 -1.73 -8.51
CA SER A 295 -8.51 -2.89 -8.12
C SER A 295 -8.91 -3.53 -6.78
N TRP A 296 -9.97 -3.06 -6.10
CA TRP A 296 -10.37 -3.63 -4.80
C TRP A 296 -10.67 -5.12 -4.83
N LYS A 297 -11.27 -5.63 -5.92
CA LYS A 297 -11.49 -7.06 -6.10
C LYS A 297 -10.16 -7.82 -6.19
N ASP A 298 -9.21 -7.29 -6.96
CA ASP A 298 -7.92 -7.94 -7.21
C ASP A 298 -7.01 -7.94 -5.97
N LEU A 299 -7.16 -6.92 -5.11
CA LEU A 299 -6.39 -6.81 -3.86
C LEU A 299 -6.69 -7.96 -2.89
N GLU A 300 -7.89 -8.55 -2.90
CA GLU A 300 -8.28 -9.64 -1.99
C GLU A 300 -9.02 -10.76 -2.74
N ALA A 301 -8.58 -11.08 -3.95
CA ALA A 301 -9.31 -11.96 -4.88
C ALA A 301 -9.73 -13.31 -4.26
N GLU A 302 -8.87 -13.95 -3.46
CA GLU A 302 -9.17 -15.24 -2.84
C GLU A 302 -10.35 -15.15 -1.86
N THR A 303 -10.28 -14.25 -0.88
CA THR A 303 -11.37 -14.09 0.10
C THR A 303 -12.61 -13.50 -0.55
N PHE A 304 -12.44 -12.61 -1.53
CA PHE A 304 -13.54 -12.07 -2.32
C PHE A 304 -14.33 -13.16 -3.04
N LEU A 305 -13.65 -14.14 -3.66
CA LEU A 305 -14.29 -15.28 -4.33
C LEU A 305 -15.01 -16.21 -3.34
N ARG A 306 -14.41 -16.46 -2.17
CA ARG A 306 -14.96 -17.34 -1.14
C ARG A 306 -16.18 -16.75 -0.43
N VAL A 307 -16.11 -15.47 -0.07
CA VAL A 307 -17.19 -14.76 0.61
C VAL A 307 -18.32 -14.46 -0.38
N GLY A 308 -17.97 -14.06 -1.61
CA GLY A 308 -18.93 -13.67 -2.65
C GLY A 308 -19.80 -12.49 -2.23
N PRO A 309 -19.21 -11.32 -1.91
CA PRO A 309 -19.90 -10.26 -1.19
C PRO A 309 -21.06 -9.63 -1.98
N LYS A 310 -22.22 -9.60 -1.34
CA LYS A 310 -23.47 -8.96 -1.78
C LYS A 310 -23.86 -7.78 -0.91
N THR A 311 -23.34 -7.75 0.33
CA THR A 311 -23.51 -6.70 1.31
C THR A 311 -22.18 -6.04 1.69
N ASP A 312 -22.29 -4.89 2.34
CA ASP A 312 -21.18 -4.03 2.77
C ASP A 312 -20.40 -4.68 3.91
N VAL A 313 -21.13 -5.45 4.73
CA VAL A 313 -20.58 -6.31 5.78
C VAL A 313 -19.73 -7.41 5.14
N GLU A 314 -20.25 -8.13 4.15
CA GLU A 314 -19.51 -9.20 3.46
C GLU A 314 -18.29 -8.68 2.70
N PHE A 315 -18.37 -7.48 2.12
CA PHE A 315 -17.22 -6.80 1.54
C PHE A 315 -16.15 -6.50 2.60
N SER A 316 -16.55 -5.93 3.73
CA SER A 316 -15.65 -5.62 4.85
C SER A 316 -15.02 -6.89 5.43
N MET A 317 -15.80 -7.96 5.59
CA MET A 317 -15.31 -9.29 5.97
C MET A 317 -14.22 -9.78 5.01
N SER A 318 -14.45 -9.68 3.69
CA SER A 318 -13.49 -10.12 2.67
C SER A 318 -12.14 -9.42 2.81
N GLN A 319 -12.16 -8.10 3.08
CA GLN A 319 -10.96 -7.29 3.26
C GLN A 319 -10.23 -7.59 4.57
N VAL A 320 -10.96 -7.73 5.68
CA VAL A 320 -10.38 -8.03 6.99
C VAL A 320 -9.73 -9.42 6.98
N PHE A 321 -10.48 -10.43 6.55
CA PHE A 321 -10.01 -11.81 6.55
C PHE A 321 -8.92 -12.08 5.54
N GLY A 322 -8.86 -11.34 4.43
CA GLY A 322 -7.75 -11.45 3.46
C GLY A 322 -6.39 -11.29 4.13
N SER A 323 -6.23 -10.23 4.91
CA SER A 323 -5.00 -9.97 5.66
C SER A 323 -4.74 -10.98 6.78
N ILE A 324 -5.77 -11.33 7.57
CA ILE A 324 -5.63 -12.24 8.72
C ILE A 324 -5.27 -13.66 8.26
N LEU A 325 -5.90 -14.15 7.19
CA LEU A 325 -5.62 -15.46 6.60
C LEU A 325 -4.17 -15.54 6.12
N ASN A 326 -3.73 -14.51 5.38
CA ASN A 326 -2.36 -14.44 4.89
C ASN A 326 -1.35 -14.36 6.04
N TYR A 327 -1.65 -13.64 7.12
CA TYR A 327 -0.81 -13.63 8.32
C TYR A 327 -0.72 -15.03 8.95
N ARG A 328 -1.86 -15.71 9.15
CA ARG A 328 -1.91 -17.04 9.79
C ARG A 328 -1.13 -18.09 8.99
N ARG A 329 -1.32 -18.15 7.66
CA ARG A 329 -0.60 -19.08 6.76
C ARG A 329 0.92 -18.87 6.75
N ASN A 330 1.35 -17.64 7.03
CA ASN A 330 2.73 -17.20 6.89
C ASN A 330 3.35 -16.80 8.23
N ARG A 331 2.76 -17.25 9.35
CA ARG A 331 3.12 -16.82 10.71
C ARG A 331 4.62 -16.99 11.02
N GLN A 332 5.25 -18.00 10.43
CA GLN A 332 6.69 -18.27 10.55
C GLN A 332 7.60 -17.12 10.07
N TYR A 333 7.10 -16.22 9.22
CA TYR A 333 7.87 -15.08 8.71
C TYR A 333 7.65 -13.80 9.51
N PHE A 334 6.75 -13.81 10.49
CA PHE A 334 6.45 -12.65 11.33
C PHE A 334 7.14 -12.78 12.69
N VAL A 335 7.49 -11.62 13.26
CA VAL A 335 7.97 -11.54 14.64
C VAL A 335 6.83 -11.99 15.58
N PRO A 336 7.09 -12.94 16.49
CA PRO A 336 6.07 -13.46 17.40
C PRO A 336 5.70 -12.43 18.48
N ASP A 337 4.60 -12.72 19.20
CA ASP A 337 4.19 -12.05 20.44
C ASP A 337 4.02 -10.52 20.34
N MET A 338 3.60 -10.05 19.18
CA MET A 338 3.21 -8.66 18.99
C MET A 338 1.93 -8.32 19.75
N PRO A 339 1.86 -7.14 20.40
CA PRO A 339 0.69 -6.76 21.18
C PRO A 339 -0.52 -6.50 20.28
N TYR A 340 -1.71 -6.73 20.83
CA TYR A 340 -2.93 -6.23 20.23
C TYR A 340 -3.01 -4.71 20.37
N VAL A 341 -3.75 -4.04 19.47
CA VAL A 341 -3.94 -2.59 19.54
C VAL A 341 -4.56 -2.18 20.87
N GLU A 342 -5.50 -2.98 21.40
CA GLU A 342 -6.12 -2.71 22.69
C GLU A 342 -5.09 -2.65 23.82
N ASP A 343 -4.16 -3.60 23.87
CA ASP A 343 -3.13 -3.67 24.92
C ASP A 343 -2.14 -2.51 24.80
N LEU A 344 -1.72 -2.21 23.56
CA LEU A 344 -0.79 -1.12 23.27
C LEU A 344 -1.36 0.24 23.65
N ILE A 345 -2.65 0.45 23.42
CA ILE A 345 -3.33 1.69 23.76
C ILE A 345 -3.70 1.72 25.24
N SER A 346 -4.08 0.62 25.89
CA SER A 346 -4.40 0.64 27.32
C SER A 346 -3.17 0.90 28.18
N ASP A 347 -2.07 0.17 27.93
CA ASP A 347 -0.82 0.27 28.68
C ASP A 347 0.39 0.38 27.74
N THR A 348 0.55 1.59 27.20
CA THR A 348 1.63 1.93 26.28
C THR A 348 3.02 1.75 26.89
N ALA A 349 3.18 1.95 28.20
CA ALA A 349 4.48 1.88 28.88
C ALA A 349 5.09 0.46 28.87
N ILE A 350 4.23 -0.56 28.83
CA ILE A 350 4.63 -1.96 28.79
C ILE A 350 4.66 -2.46 27.36
N HIS A 351 3.58 -2.25 26.61
CA HIS A 351 3.35 -2.96 25.36
C HIS A 351 4.06 -2.35 24.13
N ILE A 352 4.62 -1.13 24.22
CA ILE A 352 5.40 -0.55 23.11
C ILE A 352 6.81 -1.15 22.98
N ARG A 353 7.37 -1.70 24.06
CA ARG A 353 8.78 -2.14 24.13
C ARG A 353 9.18 -3.14 23.03
N PRO A 354 8.39 -4.19 22.72
CA PRO A 354 8.74 -5.10 21.62
C PRO A 354 8.85 -4.39 20.27
N LEU A 355 8.09 -3.31 20.05
CA LEU A 355 8.16 -2.52 18.83
C LEU A 355 9.40 -1.60 18.83
N LEU A 356 9.77 -1.03 19.98
CA LEU A 356 11.00 -0.24 20.11
C LEU A 356 12.24 -1.11 19.91
N ASP A 357 12.30 -2.28 20.56
CA ASP A 357 13.37 -3.25 20.40
C ASP A 357 13.52 -3.69 18.94
N LEU A 358 12.39 -3.98 18.27
CA LEU A 358 12.37 -4.36 16.87
C LEU A 358 12.91 -3.26 15.95
N CYS A 359 12.63 -2.00 16.30
CA CYS A 359 13.05 -0.82 15.55
C CYS A 359 14.40 -0.25 16.00
N GLU A 360 15.08 -0.90 16.95
CA GLU A 360 16.36 -0.47 17.52
C GLU A 360 16.29 0.92 18.17
N ILE A 361 15.15 1.23 18.80
CA ILE A 361 14.89 2.47 19.52
C ILE A 361 14.96 2.24 21.02
N SER A 362 15.56 3.20 21.73
CA SER A 362 15.73 3.13 23.19
C SER A 362 14.39 3.26 23.93
N ASP A 363 14.24 2.50 25.01
CA ASP A 363 13.14 2.61 25.99
C ASP A 363 13.01 4.04 26.59
N LEU A 364 14.05 4.87 26.47
CA LEU A 364 14.00 6.28 26.85
C LEU A 364 12.96 7.09 26.06
N ALA A 365 12.49 6.59 24.91
CA ALA A 365 11.47 7.23 24.08
C ALA A 365 10.02 6.98 24.56
N ILE A 366 9.81 6.08 25.53
CA ILE A 366 8.48 5.72 26.04
C ILE A 366 7.68 6.94 26.55
N PRO A 367 8.27 7.89 27.31
CA PRO A 367 7.56 9.09 27.75
C PRO A 367 6.93 9.89 26.60
N GLU A 368 7.64 10.04 25.48
CA GLU A 368 7.17 10.74 24.29
C GLU A 368 5.98 10.02 23.66
N CYS A 369 6.01 8.69 23.57
CA CYS A 369 4.89 7.91 23.04
C CYS A 369 3.65 8.01 23.97
N ILE A 370 3.85 8.09 25.30
CA ILE A 370 2.76 8.34 26.28
C ILE A 370 2.18 9.75 26.14
N GLU A 371 3.03 10.76 25.99
CA GLU A 371 2.61 12.15 25.78
C GLU A 371 1.81 12.29 24.48
N TRP A 372 2.30 11.68 23.40
CA TRP A 372 1.58 11.64 22.13
C TRP A 372 0.20 11.01 22.28
N LYS A 373 0.09 9.86 22.98
CA LYS A 373 -1.21 9.21 23.24
C LYS A 373 -2.17 10.15 23.95
N ARG A 374 -1.72 10.87 24.99
CA ARG A 374 -2.55 11.85 25.73
C ARG A 374 -3.05 12.97 24.81
N ASN A 375 -2.18 13.45 23.93
CA ASN A 375 -2.51 14.53 22.99
C ASN A 375 -3.41 14.09 21.82
N GLN A 376 -3.56 12.78 21.58
CA GLN A 376 -4.33 12.21 20.47
C GLN A 376 -5.55 11.40 20.93
N GLU A 377 -6.02 11.61 22.17
CA GLU A 377 -7.13 10.85 22.77
C GLU A 377 -8.38 10.79 21.89
N GLU A 378 -8.81 11.91 21.31
CA GLU A 378 -9.96 11.94 20.39
C GLU A 378 -9.75 11.08 19.14
N GLN A 379 -8.56 11.14 18.51
CA GLN A 379 -8.25 10.33 17.33
C GLN A 379 -8.18 8.85 17.68
N ILE A 380 -7.69 8.51 18.88
CA ILE A 380 -7.64 7.14 19.38
C ILE A 380 -9.07 6.64 19.65
N GLN A 381 -9.94 7.48 20.23
CA GLN A 381 -11.33 7.12 20.48
C GLN A 381 -12.07 6.78 19.18
N GLN A 382 -11.80 7.52 18.10
CA GLN A 382 -12.34 7.21 16.77
C GLN A 382 -11.90 5.84 16.22
N VAL A 383 -10.82 5.22 16.72
CA VAL A 383 -10.45 3.85 16.35
C VAL A 383 -11.42 2.84 16.97
N TRP A 384 -11.97 3.17 18.14
CA TRP A 384 -12.88 2.32 18.90
C TRP A 384 -14.34 2.47 18.48
N ASP A 385 -14.70 3.53 17.76
CA ASP A 385 -16.03 3.71 17.20
C ASP A 385 -16.40 2.56 16.25
N THR A 386 -17.51 1.88 16.54
CA THR A 386 -18.00 0.75 15.75
C THR A 386 -19.47 0.95 15.38
N VAL A 387 -19.95 0.16 14.43
CA VAL A 387 -21.38 0.00 14.17
C VAL A 387 -21.84 -1.36 14.66
N ASP A 388 -23.07 -1.41 15.17
CA ASP A 388 -23.69 -2.65 15.62
C ASP A 388 -23.92 -3.58 14.42
N LEU A 389 -23.39 -4.79 14.52
CA LEU A 389 -23.71 -5.88 13.60
C LEU A 389 -24.96 -6.59 14.10
N ASN A 390 -25.88 -6.91 13.21
CA ASN A 390 -27.04 -7.72 13.58
C ASN A 390 -26.61 -9.18 13.88
N PRO A 391 -27.44 -9.97 14.57
CA PRO A 391 -27.09 -11.34 14.95
C PRO A 391 -26.73 -12.25 13.77
N ASP A 392 -27.37 -12.05 12.61
CA ASP A 392 -27.11 -12.85 11.40
C ASP A 392 -25.73 -12.54 10.83
N ASP A 393 -25.33 -11.27 10.82
CA ASP A 393 -23.99 -10.82 10.40
C ASP A 393 -22.92 -11.37 11.35
N VAL A 394 -23.15 -11.33 12.67
CA VAL A 394 -22.23 -11.91 13.67
C VAL A 394 -22.08 -13.42 13.46
N ALA A 395 -23.20 -14.13 13.27
CA ALA A 395 -23.16 -15.57 12.97
C ALA A 395 -22.41 -15.84 11.67
N ARG A 396 -22.58 -14.98 10.65
CA ARG A 396 -21.86 -15.08 9.38
C ARG A 396 -20.36 -14.84 9.55
N VAL A 397 -19.94 -13.90 10.41
CA VAL A 397 -18.52 -13.71 10.75
C VAL A 397 -17.97 -15.00 11.35
N GLY A 398 -18.67 -15.58 12.33
CA GLY A 398 -18.26 -16.84 12.97
C GLY A 398 -18.06 -17.98 11.96
N GLN A 399 -19.04 -18.20 11.08
CA GLN A 399 -18.93 -19.21 10.02
C GLN A 399 -17.72 -18.99 9.11
N LEU A 400 -17.44 -17.74 8.72
CA LEU A 400 -16.29 -17.41 7.87
C LEU A 400 -14.98 -17.62 8.60
N VAL A 401 -14.90 -17.29 9.89
CA VAL A 401 -13.73 -17.60 10.73
C VAL A 401 -13.48 -19.10 10.73
N ASP A 402 -14.51 -19.90 11.03
CA ASP A 402 -14.40 -21.36 11.10
C ASP A 402 -13.97 -21.96 9.75
N MET A 403 -14.59 -21.52 8.64
CA MET A 403 -14.22 -21.94 7.29
C MET A 403 -12.78 -21.61 6.94
N LEU A 404 -12.30 -20.42 7.33
CA LEU A 404 -10.94 -19.98 7.03
C LEU A 404 -9.90 -20.60 7.97
N GLU A 405 -10.29 -20.99 9.19
CA GLU A 405 -9.42 -21.69 10.14
C GLU A 405 -9.15 -23.12 9.72
N GLN A 406 -10.15 -23.83 9.16
CA GLN A 406 -9.96 -25.18 8.64
C GLN A 406 -8.85 -25.23 7.58
N ASP A 407 -8.78 -24.24 6.69
CA ASP A 407 -7.79 -24.19 5.61
C ASP A 407 -6.34 -24.00 6.06
N VAL A 408 -6.09 -23.31 7.19
CA VAL A 408 -4.72 -23.09 7.69
C VAL A 408 -4.06 -24.40 8.15
N PHE A 409 -4.86 -25.42 8.48
CA PHE A 409 -4.37 -26.74 8.89
C PHE A 409 -4.19 -27.73 7.72
N PHE A 410 -4.71 -27.41 6.53
CA PHE A 410 -4.68 -28.31 5.36
C PHE A 410 -3.89 -27.79 4.15
N SER A 411 -3.29 -26.59 4.24
CA SER A 411 -2.30 -26.05 3.30
C SER A 411 -0.90 -26.09 3.89
#